data_AF-A0A8S3EMM9-F1
#
_entry.id   AF-A0A8S3EMM9-F1
#
_cell.length_a   1.000
_cell.length_b   1.000
_cell.length_c   1.000
_cell.angle_alpha   90.00
_cell.angle_beta   90.00
_cell.angle_gamma   90.00
#
_symmetry.space_group_name_H-M   'P 1'
#
loop_
_entity.id
_entity.type
_entity.pdbx_description
1 polymer ?
#
loop_
_entity_poly.entity_id
_entity_poly.type
_entity_poly.pdbx_seq_one_letter_code
_entity_poly.pdbx_strand_id
1 'polypeptide(L)'
;EKVTEPHDVRCDCANCIVYNKEDSLRHSRSRINAYKALSSPCYISLSSRDPIMTAFDLNRELKRLSRIENEFKQEYEQLAQQCQEYSAALLAETRSSKELEIILNYDSENPPVLSETNEKMHLSRLKLAIRYKQKKFVSHAHCQQLLASLWYEGLPGFRRRHSVIKMLITTLVGLLFPVLSVAYLMLPRSSIGRIMRQPFIKFICHSISYVFFLILLFVVSLRIDFGKLLSGIEEETNEKRGPPPNPVEIAIMFYVAGFIWAEIKQLYQEGLHQYMADTWNLLDWVTNCLYLATIVLRVMAYVKVSLFAG
;
A
#
# COMPACT_ATOMS: atom_id res chain seq x y z
N GLU A 1 -32.74 -9.29 24.45
CA GLU A 1 -33.51 -8.47 23.50
C GLU A 1 -32.55 -7.82 22.52
N LYS A 2 -32.83 -7.81 21.21
CA LYS A 2 -31.91 -7.26 20.20
C LYS A 2 -32.05 -5.74 20.17
N VAL A 3 -30.95 -5.01 20.30
CA VAL A 3 -30.96 -3.54 20.15
C VAL A 3 -31.31 -3.22 18.71
N THR A 4 -32.28 -2.34 18.49
CA THR A 4 -32.69 -1.89 17.17
C THR A 4 -31.61 -1.00 16.57
N GLU A 5 -31.25 -1.25 15.31
CA GLU A 5 -30.30 -0.41 14.60
C GLU A 5 -30.94 0.96 14.30
N PRO A 6 -30.28 2.07 14.65
CA PRO A 6 -30.79 3.39 14.35
C PRO A 6 -30.80 3.62 12.83
N HIS A 7 -31.78 4.38 12.36
CA HIS A 7 -31.82 4.81 10.96
C HIS A 7 -30.65 5.75 10.64
N ASP A 8 -30.29 5.86 9.35
CA ASP A 8 -29.31 6.84 8.88
C ASP A 8 -29.74 8.26 9.30
N VAL A 9 -28.77 9.13 9.58
CA VAL A 9 -28.97 10.54 9.90
C VAL A 9 -29.80 11.26 8.84
N ARG A 10 -29.68 10.84 7.57
CA ARG A 10 -30.41 11.41 6.42
C ARG A 10 -31.71 10.67 6.08
N CYS A 11 -32.29 9.93 7.03
CA CYS A 11 -33.52 9.19 6.79
C CYS A 11 -34.74 10.11 6.74
N ASP A 12 -35.49 10.06 5.62
CA ASP A 12 -36.70 10.85 5.39
C ASP A 12 -38.00 10.09 5.70
N CYS A 13 -37.97 9.06 6.55
CA CYS A 13 -39.19 8.35 6.91
C CYS A 13 -40.09 9.19 7.82
N ALA A 14 -41.41 8.94 7.78
CA ALA A 14 -42.40 9.72 8.52
C ALA A 14 -42.07 9.83 10.02
N ASN A 15 -41.64 8.72 10.64
CA ASN A 15 -41.29 8.69 12.06
C ASN A 15 -40.07 9.58 12.37
N CYS A 16 -39.00 9.50 11.58
CA CYS A 16 -37.79 10.33 11.78
C CYS A 16 -38.10 11.82 11.61
N ILE A 17 -38.94 12.19 10.62
CA ILE A 17 -39.36 13.57 10.41
C ILE A 17 -40.15 14.09 11.62
N VAL A 18 -41.09 13.29 12.15
CA VAL A 18 -41.88 13.66 13.32
C VAL A 18 -40.99 13.83 14.54
N TYR A 19 -40.15 12.84 14.87
CA TYR A 19 -39.25 12.91 16.03
C TYR A 19 -38.28 14.09 15.95
N ASN A 20 -37.75 14.39 14.76
CA ASN A 20 -36.84 15.53 14.59
C ASN A 20 -37.55 16.89 14.75
N LYS A 21 -38.81 16.99 14.30
CA LYS A 21 -39.62 18.21 14.45
C LYS A 21 -40.08 18.44 15.88
N GLU A 22 -40.41 17.36 16.61
CA GLU A 22 -40.82 17.43 18.01
C GLU A 22 -39.64 17.78 18.92
N ASP A 23 -38.52 17.05 18.82
CA ASP A 23 -37.32 17.27 19.63
C ASP A 23 -36.07 16.69 18.95
N SER A 24 -35.38 17.54 18.19
CA SER A 24 -34.15 17.18 17.47
C SER A 24 -33.03 16.71 18.39
N LEU A 25 -32.86 17.33 19.57
CA LEU A 25 -31.81 16.98 20.51
C LEU A 25 -32.04 15.60 21.10
N ARG A 26 -33.27 15.30 21.53
CA ARG A 26 -33.65 13.98 22.02
C ARG A 26 -33.51 12.92 20.94
N HIS A 27 -33.86 13.24 19.69
CA HIS A 27 -33.68 12.31 18.58
C HIS A 27 -32.19 11.96 18.35
N SER A 28 -31.30 12.96 18.26
CA SER A 28 -29.86 12.72 18.13
C SER A 28 -29.28 11.98 19.34
N ARG A 29 -29.68 12.34 20.56
CA ARG A 29 -29.20 11.67 21.78
C ARG A 29 -29.67 10.22 21.88
N SER A 30 -30.90 9.93 21.43
CA SER A 30 -31.40 8.55 21.32
C SER A 30 -30.54 7.72 20.35
N ARG A 31 -30.19 8.28 19.18
CA ARG A 31 -29.31 7.62 18.20
C ARG A 31 -27.93 7.31 18.80
N ILE A 32 -27.30 8.27 19.47
CA ILE A 32 -25.99 8.06 20.11
C ILE A 32 -26.09 6.98 21.18
N ASN A 33 -27.14 7.00 22.00
CA ASN A 33 -27.33 5.97 23.04
C ASN A 33 -27.54 4.57 22.43
N ALA A 34 -28.22 4.46 21.29
CA ALA A 34 -28.31 3.21 20.55
C ALA A 34 -26.93 2.74 20.07
N TYR A 35 -26.13 3.64 19.48
CA TYR A 35 -24.76 3.32 19.07
C TYR A 35 -23.85 2.95 20.24
N LYS A 36 -24.00 3.59 21.42
CA LYS A 36 -23.29 3.20 22.66
C LYS A 36 -23.59 1.76 23.06
N ALA A 37 -24.85 1.33 22.92
CA ALA A 37 -25.24 -0.04 23.20
C ALA A 37 -24.68 -1.02 22.15
N LEU A 38 -24.78 -0.68 20.86
CA LEU A 38 -24.29 -1.50 19.75
C LEU A 38 -22.76 -1.65 19.75
N SER A 39 -22.02 -0.61 20.15
CA SER A 39 -20.55 -0.60 20.21
C SER A 39 -19.98 -1.28 21.46
N SER A 40 -20.85 -1.75 22.37
CA SER A 40 -20.42 -2.39 23.61
C SER A 40 -19.73 -3.74 23.32
N PRO A 41 -18.52 -3.99 23.87
CA PRO A 41 -17.80 -5.25 23.71
C PRO A 41 -18.63 -6.50 24.03
N CYS A 42 -19.38 -6.47 25.14
CA CYS A 42 -20.22 -7.59 25.55
C CYS A 42 -21.34 -7.85 24.54
N TYR A 43 -21.94 -6.79 24.01
CA TYR A 43 -23.01 -6.92 23.03
C TYR A 43 -22.47 -7.50 21.72
N ILE A 44 -21.36 -6.96 21.18
CA ILE A 44 -20.74 -7.46 19.96
C ILE A 44 -20.35 -8.94 20.11
N SER A 45 -19.71 -9.32 21.22
CA SER A 45 -19.28 -10.72 21.46
C SER A 45 -20.45 -11.71 21.51
N LEU A 46 -21.61 -11.31 22.03
CA LEU A 46 -22.75 -12.20 22.24
C LEU A 46 -23.77 -12.20 21.08
N SER A 47 -23.83 -11.12 20.31
CA SER A 47 -24.83 -10.95 19.24
C SER A 47 -24.29 -11.17 17.83
N SER A 48 -22.98 -11.02 17.62
CA SER A 48 -22.36 -11.12 16.29
C SER A 48 -21.76 -12.49 16.02
N ARG A 49 -21.90 -12.96 14.78
CA ARG A 49 -21.20 -14.16 14.29
C ARG A 49 -19.70 -13.91 14.05
N ASP A 50 -19.38 -12.78 13.42
CA ASP A 50 -18.01 -12.29 13.23
C ASP A 50 -17.85 -10.97 14.03
N PRO A 51 -17.38 -11.04 15.28
CA PRO A 51 -17.24 -9.86 16.13
C PRO A 51 -16.18 -8.89 15.62
N ILE A 52 -15.12 -9.38 14.96
CA ILE A 52 -14.06 -8.52 14.40
C ILE A 52 -14.62 -7.70 13.23
N MET A 53 -15.35 -8.34 12.31
CA MET A 53 -15.98 -7.63 11.20
C MET A 53 -17.01 -6.62 11.68
N THR A 54 -17.87 -7.02 12.62
CA THR A 54 -18.89 -6.13 13.18
C THR A 54 -18.24 -4.89 13.81
N ALA A 55 -17.15 -5.06 14.56
CA ALA A 55 -16.41 -3.95 15.14
C ALA A 55 -15.78 -3.04 14.08
N PHE A 56 -15.32 -3.59 12.95
CA PHE A 56 -14.77 -2.80 11.84
C PHE A 56 -15.85 -1.97 11.15
N ASP A 57 -17.02 -2.56 10.89
CA ASP A 57 -18.17 -1.87 10.28
C ASP A 57 -18.70 -0.77 11.20
N LEU A 58 -18.91 -1.07 12.49
CA LEU A 58 -19.31 -0.07 13.48
C LEU A 58 -18.28 1.07 13.58
N ASN A 59 -16.98 0.77 13.62
CA ASN A 59 -15.95 1.82 13.63
C ASN A 59 -16.03 2.73 12.40
N ARG A 60 -16.22 2.16 11.20
CA ARG A 60 -16.33 2.93 9.96
C ARG A 60 -17.57 3.82 9.98
N GLU A 61 -18.69 3.27 10.43
CA GLU A 61 -19.97 3.98 10.51
C GLU A 61 -19.92 5.12 11.52
N LEU A 62 -19.39 4.88 12.73
CA LEU A 62 -19.22 5.90 13.75
C LEU A 62 -18.29 7.03 13.30
N LYS A 63 -17.21 6.72 12.56
CA LYS A 63 -16.34 7.74 11.94
C LYS A 63 -17.01 8.52 10.80
N ARG A 64 -17.98 7.93 10.11
CA ARG A 64 -18.79 8.62 9.11
C ARG A 64 -19.75 9.58 9.81
N LEU A 65 -20.45 9.10 10.83
CA LEU A 65 -21.39 9.88 11.63
C LEU A 65 -20.72 11.07 12.32
N SER A 66 -19.50 10.90 12.85
CA SER A 66 -18.76 11.99 13.49
C SER A 66 -18.42 13.17 12.56
N ARG A 67 -18.48 12.96 11.24
CA ARG A 67 -18.29 14.01 10.21
C ARG A 67 -19.61 14.63 9.75
N ILE A 68 -20.73 13.96 9.99
CA ILE A 68 -22.06 14.42 9.60
C ILE A 68 -22.67 15.22 10.76
N GLU A 69 -22.62 14.67 11.98
CA GLU A 69 -23.10 15.31 13.21
C GLU A 69 -21.92 15.90 14.00
N ASN A 70 -21.64 17.17 13.73
CA ASN A 70 -20.47 17.84 14.30
C ASN A 70 -20.61 18.09 15.81
N GLU A 71 -21.83 18.27 16.29
CA GLU A 71 -22.18 18.58 17.68
C GLU A 71 -21.76 17.45 18.64
N PHE A 72 -21.83 16.20 18.17
CA PHE A 72 -21.50 15.00 18.96
C PHE A 72 -20.26 14.27 18.43
N LYS A 73 -19.45 14.94 17.61
CA LYS A 73 -18.26 14.35 16.97
C LYS A 73 -17.37 13.61 17.97
N GLN A 74 -17.10 14.20 19.13
CA GLN A 74 -16.23 13.62 20.14
C GLN A 74 -16.78 12.29 20.69
N GLU A 75 -18.09 12.20 20.94
CA GLU A 75 -18.72 10.97 21.43
C GLU A 75 -18.63 9.86 20.38
N TYR A 76 -18.93 10.17 19.12
CA TYR A 76 -18.79 9.20 18.02
C TYR A 76 -17.35 8.72 17.84
N GLU A 77 -16.37 9.61 17.91
CA GLU A 77 -14.95 9.24 17.81
C GLU A 77 -14.49 8.35 18.98
N GLN A 78 -14.99 8.59 20.19
CA GLN A 78 -14.74 7.72 21.35
C GLN A 78 -15.33 6.31 21.15
N LEU A 79 -16.57 6.21 20.68
CA LEU A 79 -17.19 4.90 20.40
C LEU A 79 -16.49 4.16 19.26
N ALA A 80 -16.08 4.89 18.23
CA ALA A 80 -15.27 4.31 17.17
C ALA A 80 -13.96 3.75 17.76
N GLN A 81 -13.28 4.53 18.60
CA GLN A 81 -12.05 4.11 19.26
C GLN A 81 -12.24 2.86 20.14
N GLN A 82 -13.37 2.75 20.83
CA GLN A 82 -13.76 1.57 21.61
C GLN A 82 -13.93 0.32 20.74
N CYS A 83 -14.64 0.40 19.61
CA CYS A 83 -14.77 -0.74 18.68
C CYS A 83 -13.40 -1.20 18.16
N GLN A 84 -12.52 -0.25 17.86
CA GLN A 84 -11.17 -0.54 17.39
C GLN A 84 -10.31 -1.21 18.47
N GLU A 85 -10.40 -0.75 19.72
CA GLU A 85 -9.73 -1.38 20.86
C GLU A 85 -10.25 -2.78 21.13
N TYR A 86 -11.57 -2.97 21.08
CA TYR A 86 -12.19 -4.28 21.23
C TYR A 86 -11.65 -5.30 20.22
N SER A 87 -11.57 -4.93 18.93
CA SER A 87 -11.03 -5.83 17.90
C SER A 87 -9.56 -6.19 18.15
N ALA A 88 -8.75 -5.25 18.65
CA ALA A 88 -7.35 -5.49 18.97
C ALA A 88 -7.17 -6.33 20.24
N ALA A 89 -8.04 -6.14 21.24
CA ALA A 89 -8.08 -6.95 22.45
C ALA A 89 -8.48 -8.39 22.15
N LEU A 90 -9.46 -8.61 21.27
CA LEU A 90 -9.85 -9.96 20.84
C LEU A 90 -8.71 -10.67 20.11
N LEU A 91 -7.92 -9.95 19.32
CA LEU A 91 -6.70 -10.48 18.69
C LEU A 91 -5.61 -10.81 19.73
N ALA A 92 -5.55 -10.08 20.84
CA ALA A 92 -4.58 -10.33 21.91
C ALA A 92 -4.81 -11.65 22.66
N GLU A 93 -6.03 -12.17 22.62
CA GLU A 93 -6.40 -13.44 23.28
C GLU A 93 -5.92 -14.69 22.52
N THR A 94 -5.34 -14.54 21.32
CA THR A 94 -4.78 -15.68 20.57
C THR A 94 -3.57 -16.26 21.29
N ARG A 95 -3.56 -17.57 21.50
CA ARG A 95 -2.49 -18.26 22.26
C ARG A 95 -1.47 -18.94 21.37
N SER A 96 -1.82 -19.21 20.12
CA SER A 96 -0.97 -19.91 19.16
C SER A 96 -0.85 -19.14 17.84
N SER A 97 0.29 -19.31 17.15
CA SER A 97 0.47 -18.76 15.80
C SER A 97 -0.59 -19.30 14.83
N LYS A 98 -1.04 -20.54 15.02
CA LYS A 98 -2.07 -21.16 14.18
C LYS A 98 -3.43 -20.46 14.33
N GLU A 99 -3.86 -20.15 15.55
CA GLU A 99 -5.08 -19.35 15.78
C GLU A 99 -4.99 -17.98 15.12
N LEU A 100 -3.84 -17.32 15.27
CA LEU A 100 -3.58 -16.01 14.68
C LEU A 100 -3.61 -16.06 13.15
N GLU A 101 -2.98 -17.07 12.55
CA GLU A 101 -2.98 -17.30 11.10
C GLU A 101 -4.40 -17.52 10.58
N ILE A 102 -5.22 -18.30 11.29
CA ILE A 102 -6.63 -18.53 10.92
C ILE A 102 -7.40 -17.20 10.94
N ILE A 103 -7.31 -16.42 12.02
CA ILE A 103 -7.99 -15.13 12.14
C ILE A 103 -7.56 -14.16 11.03
N LEU A 104 -6.25 -14.06 10.75
CA LEU A 104 -5.72 -13.09 9.79
C LEU A 104 -5.94 -13.50 8.33
N ASN A 105 -6.16 -14.78 8.04
CA ASN A 105 -6.50 -15.27 6.71
C ASN A 105 -8.01 -15.47 6.50
N TYR A 106 -8.84 -15.33 7.54
CA TYR A 106 -10.27 -15.59 7.44
C TYR A 106 -10.97 -14.67 6.43
N ASP A 107 -11.62 -15.30 5.45
CA ASP A 107 -12.47 -14.69 4.42
C ASP A 107 -13.86 -15.33 4.50
N SER A 108 -14.90 -14.51 4.60
CA SER A 108 -16.29 -14.96 4.69
C SER A 108 -16.90 -15.30 3.33
N GLU A 109 -16.39 -14.70 2.24
CA GLU A 109 -16.92 -14.89 0.88
C GLU A 109 -16.25 -16.08 0.19
N ASN A 110 -14.96 -16.29 0.46
CA ASN A 110 -14.17 -17.40 -0.05
C ASN A 110 -13.54 -18.16 1.12
N PRO A 111 -14.32 -18.97 1.87
CA PRO A 111 -13.74 -19.79 2.92
C PRO A 111 -12.66 -20.67 2.30
N PRO A 112 -11.46 -20.77 2.91
CA PRO A 112 -10.39 -21.58 2.35
C PRO A 112 -10.90 -23.00 2.17
N VAL A 113 -10.90 -23.47 0.93
CA VAL A 113 -11.11 -24.89 0.63
C VAL A 113 -10.03 -25.62 1.41
N LEU A 114 -10.40 -26.64 2.19
CA LEU A 114 -9.53 -27.46 3.03
C LEU A 114 -8.48 -28.23 2.20
N SER A 115 -7.58 -27.52 1.53
CA SER A 115 -6.51 -28.06 0.72
C SER A 115 -5.25 -28.05 1.57
N GLU A 116 -4.92 -29.23 2.09
CA GLU A 116 -3.69 -29.53 2.82
C GLU A 116 -2.44 -29.35 1.95
N THR A 117 -2.06 -28.15 1.51
CA THR A 117 -0.68 -27.91 1.04
C THR A 117 -0.39 -26.43 0.80
N ASN A 118 0.46 -25.82 1.64
CA ASN A 118 1.27 -24.63 1.30
C ASN A 118 0.55 -23.48 0.58
N GLU A 119 -0.73 -23.23 0.87
CA GLU A 119 -1.39 -22.04 0.35
C GLU A 119 -0.77 -20.82 1.04
N LYS A 120 -0.20 -19.94 0.20
CA LYS A 120 0.42 -18.69 0.64
C LYS A 120 -0.56 -17.96 1.54
N MET A 121 -0.09 -17.44 2.68
CA MET A 121 -0.93 -16.62 3.54
C MET A 121 -1.41 -15.38 2.77
N HIS A 122 -2.68 -15.40 2.34
CA HIS A 122 -3.28 -14.31 1.58
C HIS A 122 -3.56 -13.09 2.45
N LEU A 123 -3.59 -13.28 3.78
CA LEU A 123 -3.79 -12.26 4.81
C LEU A 123 -5.06 -11.43 4.54
N SER A 124 -6.13 -12.09 4.09
CA SER A 124 -7.38 -11.45 3.64
C SER A 124 -8.00 -10.56 4.71
N ARG A 125 -8.10 -11.05 5.94
CA ARG A 125 -8.62 -10.27 7.08
C ARG A 125 -7.73 -9.08 7.43
N LEU A 126 -6.41 -9.25 7.34
CA LEU A 126 -5.47 -8.16 7.57
C LEU A 126 -5.58 -7.08 6.49
N LYS A 127 -5.67 -7.45 5.21
CA LYS A 127 -5.90 -6.51 4.10
C LYS A 127 -7.21 -5.75 4.30
N LEU A 128 -8.26 -6.45 4.75
CA LEU A 128 -9.54 -5.83 5.11
C LEU A 128 -9.37 -4.82 6.27
N ALA A 129 -8.65 -5.19 7.33
CA ALA A 129 -8.36 -4.28 8.45
C ALA A 129 -7.63 -3.00 7.99
N ILE A 130 -6.70 -3.12 7.03
CA ILE A 130 -6.01 -1.98 6.42
C ILE A 130 -7.00 -1.10 5.64
N ARG A 131 -7.86 -1.70 4.80
CA ARG A 131 -8.91 -0.96 4.07
C ARG A 131 -9.87 -0.21 4.99
N TYR A 132 -10.22 -0.83 6.13
CA TYR A 132 -11.04 -0.23 7.18
C TYR A 132 -10.27 0.73 8.10
N LYS A 133 -8.98 0.98 7.84
CA LYS A 133 -8.11 1.88 8.62
C LYS A 133 -8.02 1.50 10.11
N GLN A 134 -8.01 0.20 10.42
CA GLN A 134 -7.95 -0.35 11.78
C GLN A 134 -6.52 -0.40 12.32
N LYS A 135 -5.91 0.78 12.50
CA LYS A 135 -4.55 0.99 13.03
C LYS A 135 -4.19 0.12 14.24
N LYS A 136 -4.95 0.14 15.34
CA LYS A 136 -4.62 -0.63 16.56
C LYS A 136 -4.59 -2.15 16.35
N PHE A 137 -5.48 -2.67 15.50
CA PHE A 137 -5.52 -4.09 15.14
C PHE A 137 -4.27 -4.48 14.34
N VAL A 138 -3.92 -3.69 13.32
CA VAL A 138 -2.74 -3.95 12.47
C VAL A 138 -1.45 -3.77 13.25
N SER A 139 -1.33 -2.75 14.10
CA SER A 139 -0.13 -2.47 14.89
C SER A 139 0.04 -3.37 16.11
N HIS A 140 -0.89 -4.30 16.35
CA HIS A 140 -0.83 -5.19 17.50
C HIS A 140 0.39 -6.11 17.45
N ALA A 141 0.98 -6.41 18.61
CA ALA A 141 2.26 -7.13 18.72
C ALA A 141 2.23 -8.50 18.03
N HIS A 142 1.18 -9.30 18.21
CA HIS A 142 1.04 -10.60 17.54
C HIS A 142 0.98 -10.46 16.01
N CYS A 143 0.20 -9.50 15.50
CA CYS A 143 0.13 -9.24 14.06
C CYS A 143 1.50 -8.82 13.49
N GLN A 144 2.19 -7.90 14.17
CA GLN A 144 3.51 -7.43 13.75
C GLN A 144 4.58 -8.52 13.82
N GLN A 145 4.50 -9.41 14.82
CA GLN A 145 5.41 -10.55 14.92
C GLN A 145 5.25 -11.52 13.74
N LEU A 146 4.01 -11.81 13.34
CA LEU A 146 3.70 -12.67 12.19
C LEU A 146 4.12 -12.03 10.87
N LEU A 147 3.82 -10.74 10.68
CA LEU A 147 4.27 -9.98 9.52
C LEU A 147 5.80 -9.95 9.42
N ALA A 148 6.50 -9.79 10.54
CA ALA A 148 7.94 -9.85 10.58
C ALA A 148 8.48 -11.24 10.21
N SER A 149 7.83 -12.34 10.61
CA SER A 149 8.26 -13.68 10.18
C SER A 149 8.07 -13.91 8.69
N LEU A 150 6.97 -13.41 8.11
CA LEU A 150 6.72 -13.47 6.66
C LEU A 150 7.68 -12.56 5.88
N TRP A 151 8.01 -11.40 6.44
CA TRP A 151 8.92 -10.44 5.81
C TRP A 151 10.35 -10.99 5.66
N TYR A 152 10.84 -11.69 6.68
CA TYR A 152 12.18 -12.29 6.70
C TYR A 152 12.18 -13.79 6.35
N GLU A 153 11.11 -14.29 5.75
CA GLU A 153 11.00 -15.69 5.34
C GLU A 153 12.16 -16.07 4.39
N GLY A 154 12.74 -17.25 4.59
CA GLY A 154 13.91 -17.71 3.81
C GLY A 154 15.26 -17.11 4.20
N LEU A 155 15.34 -16.24 5.22
CA LEU A 155 16.58 -15.64 5.72
C LEU A 155 16.83 -16.04 7.20
N PRO A 156 17.25 -17.29 7.47
CA PRO A 156 17.37 -17.80 8.82
C PRO A 156 18.34 -16.96 9.66
N GLY A 157 17.87 -16.51 10.82
CA GLY A 157 18.65 -15.74 11.77
C GLY A 157 18.94 -14.29 11.38
N PHE A 158 18.54 -13.80 10.18
CA PHE A 158 18.81 -12.42 9.75
C PHE A 158 18.29 -11.40 10.78
N ARG A 159 17.09 -11.61 11.31
CA ARG A 159 16.48 -10.76 12.34
C ARG A 159 17.35 -10.60 13.60
N ARG A 160 18.06 -11.66 14.01
CA ARG A 160 18.90 -11.69 15.22
C ARG A 160 20.34 -11.20 14.98
N ARG A 161 20.76 -10.96 13.74
CA ARG A 161 22.11 -10.50 13.43
C ARG A 161 22.35 -9.06 13.89
N HIS A 162 23.61 -8.75 14.20
CA HIS A 162 24.06 -7.40 14.49
C HIS A 162 23.79 -6.45 13.32
N SER A 163 23.49 -5.19 13.62
CA SER A 163 23.09 -4.18 12.63
C SER A 163 24.14 -3.98 11.54
N VAL A 164 25.44 -4.01 11.89
CA VAL A 164 26.54 -3.89 10.90
C VAL A 164 26.50 -5.02 9.87
N ILE A 165 26.29 -6.27 10.32
CA ILE A 165 26.20 -7.42 9.43
C ILE A 165 24.97 -7.32 8.53
N LYS A 166 23.83 -6.83 9.06
CA LYS A 166 22.62 -6.58 8.26
C LYS A 166 22.88 -5.54 7.17
N MET A 167 23.55 -4.44 7.50
CA MET A 167 23.91 -3.38 6.55
C MET A 167 24.83 -3.92 5.45
N LEU A 168 25.85 -4.70 5.82
CA LEU A 168 26.78 -5.30 4.85
C LEU A 168 26.05 -6.25 3.89
N ILE A 169 25.22 -7.16 4.42
CA ILE A 169 24.44 -8.10 3.60
C ILE A 169 23.48 -7.35 2.68
N THR A 170 22.77 -6.34 3.21
CA THR A 170 21.81 -5.53 2.44
C THR A 170 22.50 -4.78 1.31
N THR A 171 23.66 -4.19 1.57
CA THR A 171 24.48 -3.49 0.57
C THR A 171 24.98 -4.47 -0.49
N LEU A 172 25.46 -5.65 -0.09
CA LEU A 172 25.94 -6.68 -1.01
C LEU A 172 24.81 -7.18 -1.94
N VAL A 173 23.65 -7.56 -1.38
CA VAL A 173 22.47 -7.95 -2.18
C VAL A 173 22.08 -6.83 -3.13
N GLY A 174 22.16 -5.60 -2.63
CA GLY A 174 21.93 -4.39 -3.39
C GLY A 174 22.85 -4.22 -4.59
N LEU A 175 24.16 -4.30 -4.42
CA LEU A 175 25.12 -4.20 -5.52
C LEU A 175 24.95 -5.32 -6.55
N LEU A 176 24.52 -6.51 -6.10
CA LEU A 176 24.24 -7.64 -6.97
C LEU A 176 22.84 -7.62 -7.60
N PHE A 177 22.00 -6.61 -7.36
CA PHE A 177 20.62 -6.58 -7.88
C PHE A 177 20.49 -6.85 -9.40
N PRO A 178 21.34 -6.30 -10.31
CA PRO A 178 21.12 -6.52 -11.74
C PRO A 178 21.39 -7.98 -12.12
N VAL A 179 22.42 -8.60 -11.54
CA VAL A 179 22.76 -10.01 -11.74
C VAL A 179 21.65 -10.91 -11.18
N LEU A 180 21.16 -10.59 -9.97
CA LEU A 180 20.07 -11.33 -9.33
C LEU A 180 18.76 -11.24 -10.14
N SER A 181 18.44 -10.09 -10.71
CA SER A 181 17.27 -9.89 -11.56
C SER A 181 17.36 -10.67 -12.88
N VAL A 182 18.52 -10.65 -13.55
CA VAL A 182 18.73 -11.46 -14.78
C VAL A 182 18.67 -12.95 -14.47
N ALA A 183 19.29 -13.39 -13.38
CA ALA A 183 19.22 -14.78 -12.93
C ALA A 183 17.79 -15.24 -12.63
N TYR A 184 16.95 -14.36 -12.06
CA TYR A 184 15.53 -14.64 -11.83
C TYR A 184 14.74 -14.80 -13.14
N LEU A 185 15.02 -13.96 -14.15
CA LEU A 185 14.37 -14.04 -15.47
C LEU A 185 14.74 -15.34 -16.20
N MET A 186 16.01 -15.76 -16.14
CA MET A 186 16.49 -16.95 -16.85
C MET A 186 16.14 -18.25 -16.12
N LEU A 187 16.29 -18.30 -14.79
CA LEU A 187 16.17 -19.51 -13.99
C LEU A 187 15.26 -19.29 -12.77
N PRO A 188 13.95 -19.08 -12.97
CA PRO A 188 13.03 -18.69 -11.90
C PRO A 188 12.80 -19.79 -10.84
N ARG A 189 13.12 -21.05 -11.14
CA ARG A 189 13.01 -22.20 -10.22
C ARG A 189 14.29 -22.50 -9.43
N SER A 190 15.37 -21.76 -9.67
CA SER A 190 16.64 -21.94 -8.95
C SER A 190 16.54 -21.49 -7.48
N SER A 191 17.54 -21.85 -6.66
CA SER A 191 17.67 -21.38 -5.28
C SER A 191 17.70 -19.84 -5.20
N ILE A 192 18.41 -19.19 -6.13
CA ILE A 192 18.44 -17.73 -6.27
C ILE A 192 17.04 -17.20 -6.61
N GLY A 193 16.35 -17.86 -7.54
CA GLY A 193 15.00 -17.49 -7.92
C GLY A 193 13.99 -17.59 -6.77
N ARG A 194 14.18 -18.55 -5.86
CA ARG A 194 13.38 -18.68 -4.63
C ARG A 194 13.69 -17.58 -3.61
N ILE A 195 14.96 -17.19 -3.45
CA ILE A 195 15.37 -16.08 -2.57
C ILE A 195 14.81 -14.74 -3.10
N MET A 196 14.86 -14.49 -4.40
CA MET A 196 14.30 -13.28 -5.05
C MET A 196 12.78 -13.15 -4.92
N ARG A 197 12.06 -14.23 -4.62
CA ARG A 197 10.61 -14.17 -4.38
C ARG A 197 10.26 -13.60 -3.00
N GLN A 198 11.22 -13.59 -2.06
CA GLN A 198 11.01 -13.13 -0.70
C GLN A 198 10.78 -11.60 -0.65
N PRO A 199 9.84 -11.11 0.18
CA PRO A 199 9.42 -9.71 0.18
C PRO A 199 10.55 -8.75 0.53
N PHE A 200 11.41 -9.10 1.51
CA PHE A 200 12.54 -8.26 1.89
C PHE A 200 13.56 -8.09 0.74
N ILE A 201 13.87 -9.15 0.00
CA ILE A 201 14.81 -9.10 -1.12
C ILE A 201 14.23 -8.27 -2.27
N LYS A 202 12.95 -8.44 -2.59
CA LYS A 202 12.26 -7.58 -3.57
C LYS A 202 12.34 -6.12 -3.18
N PHE A 203 12.06 -5.80 -1.92
CA PHE A 203 12.13 -4.42 -1.41
C PHE A 203 13.51 -3.81 -1.61
N ILE A 204 14.59 -4.54 -1.29
CA ILE A 204 15.97 -4.09 -1.50
C ILE A 204 16.22 -3.83 -3.00
N CYS A 205 15.90 -4.79 -3.86
CA CYS A 205 16.15 -4.67 -5.30
C CYS A 205 15.36 -3.50 -5.93
N HIS A 206 14.09 -3.31 -5.55
CA HIS A 206 13.29 -2.17 -6.00
C HIS A 206 13.87 -0.84 -5.52
N SER A 207 14.23 -0.75 -4.23
CA SER A 207 14.78 0.48 -3.64
C SER A 207 16.10 0.88 -4.31
N ILE A 208 16.98 -0.08 -4.54
CA ILE A 208 18.31 0.18 -5.12
C ILE A 208 18.22 0.46 -6.62
N SER A 209 17.31 -0.19 -7.34
CA SER A 209 17.01 0.15 -8.73
C SER A 209 16.49 1.59 -8.85
N TYR A 210 15.65 2.04 -7.91
CA TYR A 210 15.17 3.42 -7.89
C TYR A 210 16.30 4.42 -7.55
N VAL A 211 17.17 4.11 -6.58
CA VAL A 211 18.37 4.92 -6.32
C VAL A 211 19.27 5.00 -7.55
N PHE A 212 19.47 3.90 -8.27
CA PHE A 212 20.22 3.90 -9.53
C PHE A 212 19.56 4.80 -10.59
N PHE A 213 18.24 4.76 -10.74
CA PHE A 213 17.51 5.69 -11.60
C PHE A 213 17.74 7.16 -11.22
N LEU A 214 17.73 7.50 -9.93
CA LEU A 214 18.05 8.85 -9.46
C LEU A 214 19.50 9.25 -9.78
N ILE A 215 20.46 8.31 -9.68
CA ILE A 215 21.84 8.54 -10.09
C ILE A 215 21.93 8.84 -11.58
N LEU A 216 21.20 8.10 -12.44
CA LEU A 216 21.16 8.39 -13.88
C LEU A 216 20.62 9.80 -14.16
N LEU A 217 19.54 10.20 -13.48
CA LEU A 217 19.00 11.57 -13.62
C LEU A 217 19.99 12.63 -13.14
N PHE A 218 20.71 12.37 -12.05
CA PHE A 218 21.74 13.27 -11.53
C PHE A 218 22.90 13.42 -12.53
N VAL A 219 23.36 12.33 -13.13
CA VAL A 219 24.41 12.31 -14.17
C VAL A 219 24.01 13.15 -15.38
N VAL A 220 22.77 12.99 -15.87
CA VAL A 220 22.23 13.80 -16.97
C VAL A 220 22.13 15.28 -16.57
N SER A 221 21.71 15.55 -15.34
CA SER A 221 21.58 16.93 -14.82
C SER A 221 22.93 17.65 -14.74
N LEU A 222 24.01 16.93 -14.41
CA LEU A 222 25.37 17.47 -14.42
C LEU A 222 26.00 17.51 -15.82
N ARG A 223 25.31 17.05 -16.86
CA ARG A 223 25.84 16.87 -18.23
C ARG A 223 27.18 16.11 -18.23
N ILE A 224 27.34 15.15 -17.31
CA ILE A 224 28.53 14.31 -17.27
C ILE A 224 28.44 13.32 -18.41
N ASP A 225 29.16 13.60 -19.49
CA ASP A 225 29.35 12.66 -20.59
C ASP A 225 30.37 11.60 -20.14
N PHE A 226 29.89 10.49 -19.58
CA PHE A 226 30.74 9.33 -19.25
C PHE A 226 31.56 8.85 -20.46
N GLY A 227 31.04 9.01 -21.67
CA GLY A 227 31.79 8.75 -22.91
C GLY A 227 33.04 9.62 -23.04
N LYS A 228 32.95 10.93 -22.76
CA LYS A 228 34.10 11.85 -22.77
C LYS A 228 35.07 11.57 -21.64
N LEU A 229 34.56 11.22 -20.45
CA LEU A 229 35.40 10.84 -19.31
C LEU A 229 36.22 9.57 -19.57
N LEU A 230 35.63 8.59 -20.26
CA LEU A 230 36.30 7.31 -20.54
C LEU A 230 37.21 7.39 -21.78
N SER A 231 36.85 8.19 -22.79
CA SER A 231 37.63 8.34 -24.02
C SER A 231 38.76 9.37 -23.92
N GLY A 232 38.70 10.29 -22.96
CA GLY A 232 39.71 11.35 -22.76
C GLY A 232 39.77 12.37 -23.91
N ILE A 233 38.81 12.34 -24.84
CA ILE A 233 38.77 13.24 -26.00
C ILE A 233 37.75 14.35 -25.71
N GLU A 234 38.25 15.57 -25.48
CA GLU A 234 37.46 16.79 -25.45
C GLU A 234 37.04 17.16 -26.88
N GLU A 235 35.94 16.58 -27.38
CA GLU A 235 35.27 17.15 -28.55
C GLU A 235 34.51 18.41 -28.14
N GLU A 236 34.82 19.53 -28.78
CA GLU A 236 34.06 20.78 -28.75
C GLU A 236 32.61 20.51 -29.18
N THR A 237 31.72 20.32 -28.21
CA THR A 237 30.29 20.26 -28.49
C THR A 237 29.78 21.67 -28.73
N ASN A 238 29.86 22.14 -29.97
CA ASN A 238 28.96 23.17 -30.48
C ASN A 238 27.53 22.81 -30.05
N GLU A 239 26.78 23.76 -29.50
CA GLU A 239 25.42 23.57 -29.00
C GLU A 239 24.46 23.14 -30.13
N LYS A 240 24.48 21.86 -30.49
CA LYS A 240 23.61 21.30 -31.51
C LYS A 240 22.20 21.25 -30.93
N ARG A 241 21.28 22.02 -31.52
CA ARG A 241 19.86 21.95 -31.21
C ARG A 241 19.37 20.53 -31.54
N GLY A 242 18.73 19.85 -30.57
CA GLY A 242 18.23 18.48 -30.75
C GLY A 242 19.33 17.42 -30.94
N PRO A 243 20.26 17.26 -29.96
CA PRO A 243 21.32 16.25 -30.08
C PRO A 243 20.70 14.83 -30.09
N PRO A 244 21.39 13.85 -30.71
CA PRO A 244 20.97 12.46 -30.65
C PRO A 244 20.89 11.98 -29.18
N PRO A 245 20.04 10.99 -28.87
CA PRO A 245 19.85 10.52 -27.51
C PRO A 245 21.15 9.91 -26.95
N ASN A 246 21.57 10.36 -25.78
CA ASN A 246 22.73 9.83 -25.06
C ASN A 246 22.40 8.42 -24.53
N PRO A 247 23.33 7.45 -24.53
CA PRO A 247 23.13 6.14 -23.87
C PRO A 247 22.50 6.21 -22.48
N VAL A 248 22.85 7.20 -21.65
CA VAL A 248 22.26 7.39 -20.32
C VAL A 248 20.76 7.76 -20.42
N GLU A 249 20.39 8.57 -21.39
CA GLU A 249 18.99 8.95 -21.63
C GLU A 249 18.18 7.79 -22.19
N ILE A 250 18.80 6.94 -23.02
CA ILE A 250 18.19 5.68 -23.47
C ILE A 250 17.89 4.79 -22.26
N ALA A 251 18.83 4.65 -21.32
CA ALA A 251 18.59 3.91 -20.08
C ALA A 251 17.42 4.52 -19.26
N ILE A 252 17.38 5.85 -19.12
CA ILE A 252 16.26 6.56 -18.46
C ILE A 252 14.93 6.28 -19.17
N MET A 253 14.88 6.29 -20.49
CA MET A 253 13.66 5.97 -21.26
C MET A 253 13.15 4.56 -20.95
N PHE A 254 14.04 3.56 -20.82
CA PHE A 254 13.66 2.21 -20.40
C PHE A 254 13.07 2.19 -18.98
N TYR A 255 13.65 2.95 -18.05
CA TYR A 255 13.12 3.09 -16.69
C TYR A 255 11.71 3.71 -16.68
N VAL A 256 11.52 4.81 -17.40
CA VAL A 256 10.23 5.49 -17.52
C VAL A 256 9.17 4.56 -18.11
N ALA A 257 9.51 3.80 -19.16
CA ALA A 257 8.59 2.81 -19.72
C ALA A 257 8.20 1.74 -18.68
N GLY A 258 9.15 1.31 -17.84
CA GLY A 258 8.92 0.41 -16.72
C GLY A 258 7.98 0.98 -15.65
N PHE A 259 8.17 2.26 -15.26
CA PHE A 259 7.29 2.95 -14.30
C PHE A 259 5.87 3.10 -14.85
N ILE A 260 5.71 3.54 -16.10
CA ILE A 260 4.40 3.67 -16.74
C ILE A 260 3.69 2.30 -16.77
N TRP A 261 4.41 1.23 -17.12
CA TRP A 261 3.84 -0.12 -17.13
C TRP A 261 3.42 -0.60 -15.74
N ALA A 262 4.20 -0.27 -14.71
CA ALA A 262 3.86 -0.58 -13.32
C ALA A 262 2.58 0.15 -12.87
N GLU A 263 2.48 1.45 -13.17
CA GLU A 263 1.29 2.27 -12.87
C GLU A 263 0.03 1.74 -13.57
N ILE A 264 0.13 1.40 -14.86
CA ILE A 264 -1.00 0.83 -15.61
C ILE A 264 -1.50 -0.46 -14.95
N LYS A 265 -0.58 -1.32 -14.50
CA LYS A 265 -0.95 -2.57 -13.80
C LYS A 265 -1.61 -2.29 -12.45
N GLN A 266 -1.10 -1.33 -11.67
CA GLN A 266 -1.68 -0.98 -10.38
C GLN A 266 -3.08 -0.40 -10.55
N LEU A 267 -3.25 0.54 -11.48
CA LEU A 267 -4.54 1.13 -11.83
C LEU A 267 -5.56 0.05 -12.25
N TYR A 268 -5.14 -0.93 -13.05
CA TYR A 268 -5.99 -2.05 -13.46
C TYR A 268 -6.41 -2.95 -12.29
N GLN A 269 -5.53 -3.18 -11.32
CA GLN A 269 -5.79 -4.06 -10.18
C GLN A 269 -6.63 -3.40 -9.06
N GLU A 270 -6.39 -2.13 -8.77
CA GLU A 270 -7.05 -1.39 -7.68
C GLU A 270 -8.35 -0.71 -8.12
N GLY A 271 -8.42 -0.33 -9.39
CA GLY A 271 -9.51 0.48 -9.95
C GLY A 271 -9.34 1.98 -9.71
N LEU A 272 -9.91 2.79 -10.61
CA LEU A 272 -9.68 4.24 -10.68
C LEU A 272 -9.96 4.99 -9.37
N HIS A 273 -11.08 4.70 -8.71
CA HIS A 273 -11.48 5.44 -7.51
C HIS A 273 -10.54 5.19 -6.33
N GLN A 274 -10.11 3.95 -6.11
CA GLN A 274 -9.17 3.63 -5.01
C GLN A 274 -7.78 4.19 -5.33
N TYR A 275 -7.35 4.06 -6.58
CA TYR A 275 -6.08 4.58 -7.03
C TYR A 275 -5.95 6.10 -6.83
N MET A 276 -6.96 6.89 -7.26
CA MET A 276 -6.94 8.35 -7.10
C MET A 276 -7.15 8.84 -5.66
N ALA A 277 -7.62 7.98 -4.76
CA ALA A 277 -7.77 8.33 -3.34
C ALA A 277 -6.43 8.33 -2.60
N ASP A 278 -5.38 7.71 -3.16
CA ASP A 278 -4.02 7.79 -2.65
C ASP A 278 -3.28 8.97 -3.29
N THR A 279 -2.82 9.90 -2.46
CA THR A 279 -2.08 11.09 -2.91
C THR A 279 -0.72 10.74 -3.50
N TRP A 280 -0.11 9.61 -3.12
CA TRP A 280 1.17 9.16 -3.68
C TRP A 280 0.99 8.66 -5.11
N ASN A 281 -0.04 7.87 -5.38
CA ASN A 281 -0.39 7.43 -6.73
C ASN A 281 -0.63 8.62 -7.68
N LEU A 282 -1.28 9.69 -7.19
CA LEU A 282 -1.46 10.90 -7.97
C LEU A 282 -0.12 11.57 -8.32
N LEU A 283 0.82 11.62 -7.37
CA LEU A 283 2.16 12.17 -7.60
C LEU A 283 2.93 11.34 -8.64
N ASP A 284 2.86 10.01 -8.55
CA ASP A 284 3.51 9.10 -9.50
C ASP A 284 2.91 9.23 -10.90
N TRP A 285 1.58 9.36 -11.00
CA TRP A 285 0.91 9.64 -12.27
C TRP A 285 1.37 10.95 -12.91
N VAL A 286 1.37 12.05 -12.16
CA VAL A 286 1.84 13.36 -12.65
C VAL A 286 3.30 13.28 -13.10
N THR A 287 4.15 12.64 -12.30
CA THR A 287 5.57 12.47 -12.59
C THR A 287 5.78 11.69 -13.90
N ASN A 288 5.04 10.59 -14.11
CA ASN A 288 5.09 9.82 -15.34
C ASN A 288 4.57 10.60 -16.56
N CYS A 289 3.54 11.42 -16.40
CA CYS A 289 3.08 12.33 -17.46
C CYS A 289 4.15 13.35 -17.85
N LEU A 290 4.88 13.91 -16.88
CA LEU A 290 5.98 14.84 -17.15
C LEU A 290 7.15 14.17 -17.86
N TYR A 291 7.51 12.94 -17.47
CA TYR A 291 8.52 12.17 -18.19
C TYR A 291 8.10 11.89 -19.64
N LEU A 292 6.85 11.46 -19.85
CA LEU A 292 6.34 11.19 -21.20
C LEU A 292 6.33 12.46 -22.06
N ALA A 293 5.86 13.59 -21.53
CA ALA A 293 5.89 14.87 -22.22
C ALA A 293 7.31 15.28 -22.61
N THR A 294 8.28 15.09 -21.71
CA THR A 294 9.71 15.38 -21.97
C THR A 294 10.26 14.51 -23.11
N ILE A 295 9.95 13.21 -23.12
CA ILE A 295 10.37 12.29 -24.19
C ILE A 295 9.76 12.71 -25.53
N VAL A 296 8.45 13.00 -25.57
CA VAL A 296 7.75 13.43 -26.79
C VAL A 296 8.33 14.73 -27.35
N LEU A 297 8.51 15.75 -26.50
CA LEU A 297 9.12 17.02 -26.90
C LEU A 297 10.54 16.83 -27.45
N ARG A 298 11.32 15.94 -26.83
CA ARG A 298 12.68 15.63 -27.27
C ARG A 298 12.71 14.94 -28.63
N VAL A 299 11.86 13.93 -28.83
CA VAL A 299 11.74 13.23 -30.12
C VAL A 299 11.30 14.20 -31.21
N MET A 300 10.31 15.05 -30.95
CA MET A 300 9.88 16.07 -31.91
C MET A 300 11.00 17.06 -32.25
N ALA A 301 11.78 17.50 -31.26
CA ALA A 301 12.92 18.38 -31.50
C ALA A 301 13.99 17.71 -32.38
N TYR A 302 14.31 16.44 -32.11
CA TYR A 302 15.25 15.65 -32.90
C TYR A 302 14.76 15.47 -34.35
N VAL A 303 13.51 15.03 -34.54
CA VAL A 303 12.91 14.83 -35.87
C VAL A 303 12.85 16.13 -36.66
N LYS A 304 12.50 17.25 -36.01
CA LYS A 304 12.50 18.56 -36.68
C LYS A 304 13.90 18.92 -37.16
N VAL A 305 14.91 18.79 -36.32
CA VAL A 305 16.28 19.13 -36.72
C VAL A 305 16.79 18.21 -37.82
N SER A 306 16.52 16.90 -37.76
CA SER A 306 16.95 15.97 -38.80
C SER A 306 16.24 16.19 -40.14
N LEU A 307 14.95 16.61 -40.13
CA LEU A 307 14.20 16.92 -41.35
C LEU A 307 14.58 18.26 -41.99
N PHE A 308 14.96 19.27 -41.20
CA PHE A 308 15.29 20.61 -41.70
C PHE A 308 16.79 20.83 -41.93
N ALA A 309 17.66 19.93 -41.46
CA ALA A 309 19.12 20.00 -41.65
C ALA A 309 19.66 18.96 -42.66
N GLY A 310 18.80 18.12 -43.24
CA GLY A 310 19.12 17.23 -44.37
C GLY A 310 18.59 17.80 -45.67
#